data_AF-A0A1H1REN8-F1
#
_entry.id   AF-A0A1H1REN8-F1
#
_cell.length_a   1.000
_cell.length_b   1.000
_cell.length_c   1.000
_cell.angle_alpha   90.00
_cell.angle_beta   90.00
_cell.angle_gamma   90.00
#
_symmetry.space_group_name_H-M   'P 1'
#
loop_
_entity.id
_entity.type
_entity.pdbx_description
1 polymer ?
#
loop_
_entity_poly.entity_id
_entity_poly.type
_entity_poly.pdbx_seq_one_letter_code
_entity_poly.pdbx_strand_id
1 'polypeptide(L)'
;MTEETGQPLAVVPTGQYAVDMRGEYKVPGGKLVAVDVETEDGRLARVAVSGDFFLEPDDALEDIDGALLGMPETATVAQLAGAVESVLGDDVTMVGFTPEAVAIAVRRALGHATDWSDHVFEIIHDGPENPAMQMAIDQLLAEELDEGRRGPTLRIWEWADPTVVIGSFQSLKNEVDTEAADRHGVTVVRRVSGGGAMFIEPGNTITYSLTVPGSLVEGLSFERSYSFLDDWVLGALADVGVQATYQPLNDIASPAGKIAGAAQKRLRGGAVLHHVTMAYDIDADKMLDVLRIGREKMSDKGTKSANKRVDPVRSQTGMAREDVIEAFKSHFRGRYRTQESSVTPEERARAEELARLKFATPEWTARVP
;
A
#
# COMPACT_ATOMS: atom_id res chain seq x y z
N MET A 1 -56.88 60.50 -0.54
CA MET A 1 -56.08 60.49 0.70
C MET A 1 -56.81 59.68 1.74
N THR A 2 -56.44 58.41 1.87
CA THR A 2 -56.30 57.68 3.14
C THR A 2 -55.65 56.35 2.76
N GLU A 3 -54.42 56.17 3.25
CA GLU A 3 -53.46 55.13 2.89
C GLU A 3 -53.84 53.79 3.51
N GLU A 4 -53.81 52.73 2.70
CA GLU A 4 -53.66 51.34 3.15
C GLU A 4 -52.18 51.09 3.45
N THR A 5 -51.85 50.73 4.69
CA THR A 5 -50.52 50.23 5.06
C THR A 5 -50.58 48.70 5.19
N GLY A 6 -50.04 48.04 4.18
CA GLY A 6 -49.85 46.59 4.13
C GLY A 6 -48.81 46.09 5.14
N GLN A 7 -49.04 44.88 5.66
CA GLN A 7 -48.09 44.12 6.45
C GLN A 7 -46.86 43.75 5.60
N PRO A 8 -45.64 43.76 6.17
CA PRO A 8 -44.45 43.33 5.46
C PRO A 8 -44.45 41.81 5.26
N LEU A 9 -44.21 41.40 4.01
CA LEU A 9 -43.92 40.02 3.61
C LEU A 9 -42.68 39.52 4.34
N ALA A 10 -42.80 38.35 4.98
CA ALA A 10 -41.68 37.65 5.59
C ALA A 10 -40.64 37.31 4.52
N VAL A 11 -39.43 37.82 4.71
CA VAL A 11 -38.25 37.44 3.94
C VAL A 11 -37.95 36.00 4.27
N VAL A 12 -38.11 35.11 3.29
CA VAL A 12 -37.61 33.73 3.35
C VAL A 12 -36.09 33.82 3.38
N PRO A 13 -35.39 33.34 4.43
CA PRO A 13 -33.95 33.32 4.40
C PRO A 13 -33.53 32.26 3.40
N THR A 14 -32.96 32.68 2.28
CA THR A 14 -32.13 31.82 1.43
C THR A 14 -30.91 31.43 2.24
N GLY A 15 -30.98 30.27 2.89
CA GLY A 15 -29.87 29.68 3.62
C GLY A 15 -28.71 29.43 2.67
N GLN A 16 -27.66 30.23 2.83
CA GLN A 16 -26.31 29.87 2.41
C GLN A 16 -25.85 28.82 3.44
N TYR A 17 -26.17 27.55 3.21
CA TYR A 17 -25.80 26.47 4.11
C TYR A 17 -24.29 26.24 4.00
N ALA A 18 -23.57 26.37 5.11
CA ALA A 18 -22.17 26.01 5.19
C ALA A 18 -22.06 24.48 5.04
N VAL A 19 -21.38 24.04 3.98
CA VAL A 19 -21.04 22.64 3.72
C VAL A 19 -19.86 22.32 4.64
N ASP A 20 -20.09 21.65 5.76
CA ASP A 20 -19.04 21.59 6.79
C ASP A 20 -17.98 20.50 6.56
N MET A 21 -18.25 19.44 5.78
CA MET A 21 -17.23 18.43 5.44
C MET A 21 -17.47 17.80 4.06
N ARG A 22 -16.45 17.84 3.19
CA ARG A 22 -16.49 17.22 1.85
C ARG A 22 -15.34 16.24 1.68
N GLY A 23 -15.63 15.05 1.18
CA GLY A 23 -14.65 14.02 0.85
C GLY A 23 -14.78 13.58 -0.59
N GLU A 24 -13.66 13.42 -1.29
CA GLU A 24 -13.65 13.00 -2.69
C GLU A 24 -12.78 11.76 -2.87
N TYR A 25 -13.20 10.81 -3.70
CA TYR A 25 -12.47 9.59 -4.03
C TYR A 25 -12.51 9.32 -5.54
N LYS A 26 -11.33 9.28 -6.16
CA LYS A 26 -11.18 8.91 -7.57
C LYS A 26 -10.98 7.40 -7.68
N VAL A 27 -11.97 6.70 -8.24
CA VAL A 27 -11.88 5.25 -8.47
C VAL A 27 -10.79 4.96 -9.51
N PRO A 28 -9.81 4.08 -9.24
CA PRO A 28 -8.78 3.71 -10.21
C PRO A 28 -9.39 3.17 -11.51
N GLY A 29 -9.07 3.79 -12.65
CA GLY A 29 -9.69 3.46 -13.94
C GLY A 29 -11.18 3.81 -14.05
N GLY A 30 -11.74 4.52 -13.06
CA GLY A 30 -13.15 4.86 -12.96
C GLY A 30 -13.41 6.36 -12.77
N LYS A 31 -14.49 6.66 -12.05
CA LYS A 31 -15.08 7.98 -11.89
C LYS A 31 -14.79 8.54 -10.50
N LEU A 32 -14.89 9.86 -10.38
CA LEU A 32 -14.80 10.62 -9.15
C LEU A 32 -16.14 10.51 -8.42
N VAL A 33 -16.07 10.12 -7.15
CA VAL A 33 -17.18 10.19 -6.19
C VAL A 33 -16.83 11.25 -5.18
N ALA A 34 -17.77 12.10 -4.83
CA ALA A 34 -17.67 13.10 -3.79
C ALA A 34 -18.85 12.96 -2.84
N VAL A 35 -18.63 13.21 -1.56
CA VAL A 35 -19.69 13.15 -0.56
C VAL A 35 -19.55 14.34 0.36
N ASP A 36 -20.63 15.09 0.51
CA ASP A 36 -20.77 16.13 1.51
C ASP A 36 -21.48 15.54 2.73
N VAL A 37 -20.95 15.80 3.93
CA VAL A 37 -21.42 15.20 5.19
C VAL A 37 -21.58 16.29 6.25
N GLU A 38 -22.65 16.20 7.04
CA GLU A 38 -22.80 16.91 8.31
C GLU A 38 -22.99 15.87 9.42
N THR A 39 -22.40 16.10 10.60
CA THR A 39 -22.59 15.23 11.76
C THR A 39 -23.29 15.94 12.90
N GLU A 40 -24.17 15.22 13.59
CA GLU A 40 -24.85 15.66 14.82
C GLU A 40 -24.80 14.50 15.82
N ASP A 41 -24.39 14.78 17.07
CA ASP A 41 -24.24 13.79 18.13
C ASP A 41 -23.46 12.52 17.74
N GLY A 42 -22.40 12.69 16.94
CA GLY A 42 -21.51 11.61 16.48
C GLY A 42 -22.11 10.71 15.40
N ARG A 43 -23.14 11.17 14.70
CA ARG A 43 -23.86 10.43 13.64
C ARG A 43 -24.00 11.29 12.39
N LEU A 44 -24.12 10.65 11.23
CA LEU A 44 -24.33 11.32 9.95
C LEU A 44 -25.74 11.94 9.93
N ALA A 45 -25.82 13.27 10.01
CA ALA A 45 -27.08 14.02 10.04
C ALA A 45 -27.53 14.42 8.63
N ARG A 46 -26.57 14.69 7.74
CA ARG A 46 -26.78 14.88 6.30
C ARG A 46 -25.68 14.16 5.54
N VAL A 47 -26.06 13.53 4.43
CA VAL A 47 -25.14 12.94 3.46
C VAL A 47 -25.66 13.29 2.08
N ALA A 48 -24.77 13.72 1.18
CA ALA A 48 -25.10 13.96 -0.22
C ALA A 48 -23.98 13.42 -1.12
N VAL A 49 -24.25 12.34 -1.85
CA VAL A 49 -23.33 11.76 -2.83
C VAL A 49 -23.43 12.49 -4.17
N SER A 50 -22.29 12.83 -4.76
CA SER A 50 -22.17 13.50 -6.06
C SER A 50 -20.92 13.04 -6.82
N GLY A 51 -20.78 13.33 -8.11
CA GLY A 51 -19.60 12.92 -8.88
C GLY A 51 -19.76 12.97 -10.40
N ASP A 52 -18.80 12.40 -11.12
CA ASP A 52 -18.83 12.25 -12.60
C ASP A 52 -19.13 10.80 -13.06
N PHE A 53 -19.74 10.01 -12.16
CA PHE A 53 -20.20 8.65 -12.37
C PHE A 53 -21.57 8.58 -13.06
N PHE A 54 -21.99 7.38 -13.44
CA PHE A 54 -23.36 7.13 -13.91
C PHE A 54 -24.06 6.15 -12.97
N LEU A 55 -25.33 6.42 -12.71
CA LEU A 55 -26.24 5.60 -11.92
C LEU A 55 -27.55 5.52 -12.67
N GLU A 56 -28.10 4.31 -12.80
CA GLU A 56 -29.39 4.07 -13.46
C GLU A 56 -30.20 3.08 -12.61
N PRO A 57 -31.45 3.41 -12.23
CA PRO A 57 -32.07 4.74 -12.38
C PRO A 57 -31.36 5.78 -11.49
N ASP A 58 -31.45 7.06 -11.84
CA ASP A 58 -30.73 8.14 -11.14
C ASP A 58 -31.32 8.46 -9.75
N ASP A 59 -32.60 8.16 -9.54
CA ASP A 59 -33.29 8.27 -8.26
C ASP A 59 -32.75 7.32 -7.16
N ALA A 60 -32.07 6.24 -7.54
CA ALA A 60 -31.36 5.38 -6.60
C ALA A 60 -30.29 6.13 -5.78
N LEU A 61 -29.87 7.33 -6.21
CA LEU A 61 -28.96 8.18 -5.44
C LEU A 61 -29.58 8.65 -4.12
N GLU A 62 -30.90 8.90 -4.09
CA GLU A 62 -31.62 9.29 -2.87
C GLU A 62 -31.65 8.15 -1.85
N ASP A 63 -31.79 6.91 -2.33
CA ASP A 63 -31.72 5.72 -1.47
C ASP A 63 -30.32 5.52 -0.90
N ILE A 64 -29.27 5.74 -1.70
CA ILE A 64 -27.87 5.69 -1.25
C ILE A 64 -27.61 6.72 -0.16
N ASP A 65 -28.03 7.98 -0.36
CA ASP A 65 -27.91 9.04 0.66
C ASP A 65 -28.67 8.64 1.94
N GLY A 66 -29.91 8.18 1.78
CA GLY A 66 -30.79 7.74 2.86
C GLY A 66 -30.22 6.58 3.69
N ALA A 67 -29.54 5.62 3.04
CA ALA A 67 -28.93 4.47 3.70
C ALA A 67 -27.81 4.86 4.69
N LEU A 68 -27.16 6.00 4.44
CA LEU A 68 -26.05 6.50 5.25
C LEU A 68 -26.52 7.37 6.41
N LEU A 69 -27.72 7.95 6.33
CA LEU A 69 -28.27 8.81 7.39
C LEU A 69 -28.39 8.06 8.72
N GLY A 70 -27.96 8.72 9.79
CA GLY A 70 -27.97 8.20 11.15
C GLY A 70 -26.91 7.12 11.41
N MET A 71 -26.06 6.74 10.45
CA MET A 71 -24.91 5.88 10.74
C MET A 71 -23.94 6.59 11.70
N PRO A 72 -23.21 5.87 12.58
CA PRO A 72 -22.17 6.48 13.40
C PRO A 72 -21.05 7.07 12.53
N GLU A 73 -20.49 8.23 12.89
CA GLU A 73 -19.33 8.80 12.17
C GLU A 73 -18.09 7.89 12.23
N THR A 74 -18.03 7.02 13.24
CA THR A 74 -16.99 6.01 13.43
C THR A 74 -17.21 4.73 12.60
N ALA A 75 -18.29 4.65 11.80
CA ALA A 75 -18.57 3.49 10.96
C ALA A 75 -17.40 3.21 10.00
N THR A 76 -17.07 1.93 9.86
CA THR A 76 -16.03 1.45 8.96
C THR A 76 -16.50 1.49 7.51
N VAL A 77 -15.56 1.48 6.55
CA VAL A 77 -15.89 1.40 5.12
C VAL A 77 -16.76 0.18 4.79
N ALA A 78 -16.51 -0.97 5.42
CA ALA A 78 -17.33 -2.17 5.21
C ALA A 78 -18.77 -2.00 5.69
N GLN A 79 -18.99 -1.30 6.82
CA GLN A 79 -20.34 -1.02 7.32
C GLN A 79 -21.07 -0.02 6.44
N LEU A 80 -20.39 1.06 6.02
CA LEU A 80 -20.95 2.08 5.14
C LEU A 80 -21.28 1.49 3.76
N ALA A 81 -20.35 0.73 3.17
CA ALA A 81 -20.56 0.06 1.88
C ALA A 81 -21.69 -0.96 1.97
N GLY A 82 -21.76 -1.75 3.04
CA GLY A 82 -22.86 -2.69 3.26
C GLY A 82 -24.22 -2.01 3.42
N ALA A 83 -24.28 -0.82 4.02
CA ALA A 83 -25.51 -0.04 4.10
C ALA A 83 -25.96 0.42 2.71
N VAL A 84 -25.03 0.94 1.89
CA VAL A 84 -25.29 1.32 0.49
C VAL A 84 -25.74 0.10 -0.32
N GLU A 85 -25.02 -1.03 -0.23
CA GLU A 85 -25.40 -2.27 -0.92
C GLU A 85 -26.80 -2.77 -0.54
N SER A 86 -27.23 -2.57 0.71
CA SER A 86 -28.51 -3.07 1.19
C SER A 86 -29.74 -2.39 0.58
N VAL A 87 -29.56 -1.22 -0.05
CA VAL A 87 -30.63 -0.47 -0.70
C VAL A 87 -30.57 -0.54 -2.24
N LEU A 88 -29.53 -1.15 -2.82
CA LEU A 88 -29.43 -1.31 -4.27
C LEU A 88 -30.29 -2.51 -4.72
N GLY A 89 -31.29 -2.25 -5.55
CA GLY A 89 -32.07 -3.27 -6.24
C GLY A 89 -31.28 -3.94 -7.38
N ASP A 90 -31.75 -5.09 -7.85
CA ASP A 90 -31.15 -5.83 -8.99
C ASP A 90 -31.18 -5.02 -10.31
N ASP A 91 -32.04 -4.01 -10.39
CA ASP A 91 -32.21 -3.09 -11.51
C ASP A 91 -31.25 -1.88 -11.46
N VAL A 92 -30.58 -1.66 -10.33
CA VAL A 92 -29.66 -0.53 -10.16
C VAL A 92 -28.29 -0.84 -10.77
N THR A 93 -27.84 0.01 -11.68
CA THR A 93 -26.52 -0.10 -12.33
C THR A 93 -25.62 1.07 -11.95
N MET A 94 -24.49 0.76 -11.30
CA MET A 94 -23.45 1.72 -10.96
C MET A 94 -22.30 1.63 -11.97
N VAL A 95 -22.00 2.70 -12.71
CA VAL A 95 -20.91 2.72 -13.70
C VAL A 95 -19.82 3.70 -13.31
N GLY A 96 -18.61 3.15 -13.14
CA GLY A 96 -17.42 3.92 -12.80
C GLY A 96 -17.24 4.18 -11.30
N PHE A 97 -18.15 3.68 -10.46
CA PHE A 97 -18.04 3.72 -9.01
C PHE A 97 -18.69 2.51 -8.35
N THR A 98 -18.47 2.35 -7.05
CA THR A 98 -18.96 1.22 -6.25
C THR A 98 -19.44 1.70 -4.87
N PRO A 99 -20.20 0.89 -4.12
CA PRO A 99 -20.56 1.19 -2.74
C PRO A 99 -19.35 1.50 -1.84
N GLU A 100 -18.22 0.80 -2.04
CA GLU A 100 -16.99 1.09 -1.32
C GLU A 100 -16.40 2.45 -1.68
N ALA A 101 -16.55 2.91 -2.93
CA ALA A 101 -16.11 4.24 -3.34
C ALA A 101 -16.88 5.35 -2.59
N VAL A 102 -18.20 5.18 -2.42
CA VAL A 102 -19.05 6.07 -1.61
C VAL A 102 -18.60 6.05 -0.15
N ALA A 103 -18.43 4.86 0.42
CA ALA A 103 -17.99 4.69 1.81
C ALA A 103 -16.61 5.31 2.08
N ILE A 104 -15.65 5.18 1.15
CA ILE A 104 -14.34 5.84 1.24
C ILE A 104 -14.51 7.37 1.19
N ALA A 105 -15.34 7.90 0.29
CA ALA A 105 -15.59 9.34 0.20
C ALA A 105 -16.24 9.90 1.49
N VAL A 106 -17.16 9.16 2.13
CA VAL A 106 -17.70 9.51 3.46
C VAL A 106 -16.58 9.56 4.51
N ARG A 107 -15.72 8.53 4.57
CA ARG A 107 -14.59 8.52 5.52
C ARG A 107 -13.61 9.66 5.28
N ARG A 108 -13.43 10.07 4.02
CA ARG A 108 -12.62 11.25 3.67
C ARG A 108 -13.26 12.54 4.14
N ALA A 109 -14.57 12.70 3.97
CA ALA A 109 -15.29 13.87 4.47
C ALA A 109 -15.10 14.03 5.97
N LEU A 110 -15.17 12.92 6.72
CA LEU A 110 -14.96 12.88 8.17
C LEU A 110 -13.48 12.98 8.60
N GLY A 111 -12.53 13.16 7.67
CA GLY A 111 -11.10 13.25 7.97
C GLY A 111 -10.45 11.94 8.41
N HIS A 112 -11.09 10.79 8.19
CA HIS A 112 -10.58 9.47 8.57
C HIS A 112 -9.78 8.77 7.48
N ALA A 113 -9.93 9.20 6.22
CA ALA A 113 -9.17 8.70 5.08
C ALA A 113 -8.44 9.88 4.41
N THR A 114 -7.23 9.62 3.93
CA THR A 114 -6.37 10.61 3.25
C THR A 114 -6.06 10.17 1.82
N ASP A 115 -5.47 11.05 1.03
CA ASP A 115 -4.88 10.75 -0.27
C ASP A 115 -3.38 11.03 -0.31
N TRP A 116 -2.72 10.70 -1.43
CA TRP A 116 -1.29 10.91 -1.60
C TRP A 116 -0.88 12.38 -1.51
N SER A 117 -1.78 13.30 -1.89
CA SER A 117 -1.55 14.74 -1.91
C SER A 117 -1.68 15.38 -0.53
N ASP A 118 -2.31 14.71 0.44
CA ASP A 118 -2.36 15.13 1.84
C ASP A 118 -1.03 14.96 2.58
N HIS A 119 -0.13 14.13 2.04
CA HIS A 119 1.14 13.79 2.67
C HIS A 119 2.33 14.46 2.00
N VAL A 120 3.43 14.57 2.75
CA VAL A 120 4.77 14.83 2.21
C VAL A 120 5.61 13.62 2.52
N PHE A 121 6.05 12.90 1.49
CA PHE A 121 6.81 11.66 1.65
C PHE A 121 8.29 11.95 1.82
N GLU A 122 8.88 11.36 2.86
CA GLU A 122 10.32 11.33 3.02
C GLU A 122 10.94 10.31 2.06
N ILE A 123 11.93 10.72 1.27
CA ILE A 123 12.73 9.82 0.44
C ILE A 123 14.05 9.55 1.16
N ILE A 124 14.28 8.29 1.49
CA ILE A 124 15.54 7.80 2.07
C ILE A 124 16.22 6.89 1.07
N HIS A 125 17.49 7.17 0.76
CA HIS A 125 18.37 6.28 0.01
C HIS A 125 19.77 6.33 0.62
N ASP A 126 19.95 5.54 1.68
CA ASP A 126 21.23 5.38 2.36
C ASP A 126 22.06 4.26 1.71
N GLY A 127 23.34 4.17 2.08
CA GLY A 127 24.26 3.16 1.54
C GLY A 127 23.92 1.71 1.94
N PRO A 128 24.71 0.73 1.46
CA PRO A 128 24.49 -0.67 1.78
C PRO A 128 24.59 -0.94 3.28
N GLU A 129 23.66 -1.74 3.80
CA GLU A 129 23.61 -2.15 5.21
C GLU A 129 23.53 -3.68 5.33
N ASN A 130 23.94 -4.18 6.50
CA ASN A 130 23.87 -5.61 6.78
C ASN A 130 22.40 -6.08 6.88
N PRO A 131 22.12 -7.38 6.66
CA PRO A 131 20.74 -7.87 6.53
C PRO A 131 19.88 -7.68 7.78
N ALA A 132 20.46 -7.83 8.98
CA ALA A 132 19.73 -7.66 10.23
C ALA A 132 19.37 -6.19 10.49
N MET A 133 20.29 -5.26 10.20
CA MET A 133 20.05 -3.82 10.30
C MET A 133 18.97 -3.38 9.33
N GLN A 134 18.96 -3.95 8.12
CA GLN A 134 17.92 -3.66 7.15
C GLN A 134 16.52 -4.01 7.65
N MET A 135 16.36 -5.20 8.25
CA MET A 135 15.08 -5.59 8.86
C MET A 135 14.70 -4.69 10.04
N ALA A 136 15.68 -4.26 10.82
CA ALA A 136 15.48 -3.38 11.98
C ALA A 136 15.05 -1.98 11.57
N ILE A 137 15.68 -1.38 10.55
CA ILE A 137 15.29 -0.06 10.04
C ILE A 137 13.86 -0.11 9.51
N ASP A 138 13.51 -1.09 8.68
CA ASP A 138 12.15 -1.22 8.14
C ASP A 138 11.08 -1.31 9.24
N GLN A 139 11.32 -2.11 10.28
CA GLN A 139 10.40 -2.19 11.41
C GLN A 139 10.35 -0.86 12.18
N LEU A 140 11.52 -0.27 12.49
CA LEU A 140 11.61 0.97 13.26
C LEU A 140 10.87 2.11 12.56
N LEU A 141 11.10 2.33 11.26
CA LEU A 141 10.46 3.42 10.53
C LEU A 141 8.93 3.27 10.48
N ALA A 142 8.44 2.02 10.42
CA ALA A 142 7.01 1.75 10.52
C ALA A 142 6.46 2.12 11.90
N GLU A 143 7.19 1.79 12.97
CA GLU A 143 6.83 2.15 14.35
C GLU A 143 6.90 3.66 14.59
N GLU A 144 7.90 4.36 14.04
CA GLU A 144 8.00 5.83 14.13
C GLU A 144 6.82 6.54 13.46
N LEU A 145 6.35 6.05 12.30
CA LEU A 145 5.15 6.58 11.66
C LEU A 145 3.89 6.25 12.47
N ASP A 146 3.74 5.02 12.96
CA ASP A 146 2.58 4.58 13.76
C ASP A 146 2.44 5.40 15.05
N GLU A 147 3.57 5.83 15.62
CA GLU A 147 3.64 6.66 16.82
C GLU A 147 3.67 8.18 16.52
N GLY A 148 3.55 8.58 15.25
CA GLY A 148 3.45 9.98 14.83
C GLY A 148 4.74 10.79 14.97
N ARG A 149 5.89 10.13 15.07
CA ARG A 149 7.23 10.78 15.16
C ARG A 149 7.86 11.03 13.80
N ARG A 150 7.40 10.35 12.76
CA ARG A 150 7.88 10.49 11.38
C ARG A 150 6.73 10.62 10.38
N GLY A 151 6.98 11.27 9.26
CA GLY A 151 6.07 11.25 8.11
C GLY A 151 6.10 9.92 7.35
N PRO A 152 5.21 9.74 6.35
CA PRO A 152 5.29 8.59 5.46
C PRO A 152 6.59 8.61 4.65
N THR A 153 7.12 7.44 4.33
CA THR A 153 8.49 7.30 3.82
C THR A 153 8.55 6.33 2.65
N LEU A 154 9.18 6.76 1.55
CA LEU A 154 9.76 5.86 0.55
C LEU A 154 11.23 5.67 0.88
N ARG A 155 11.60 4.45 1.23
CA ARG A 155 12.97 4.04 1.50
C ARG A 155 13.44 3.13 0.38
N ILE A 156 14.52 3.49 -0.31
CA ILE A 156 15.25 2.61 -1.22
C ILE A 156 16.53 2.19 -0.52
N TRP A 157 16.83 0.89 -0.49
CA TRP A 157 17.88 0.38 0.36
C TRP A 157 18.66 -0.77 -0.28
N GLU A 158 19.93 -0.86 0.10
CA GLU A 158 20.93 -1.71 -0.56
C GLU A 158 21.53 -2.75 0.38
N TRP A 159 21.86 -3.92 -0.17
CA TRP A 159 22.33 -5.06 0.60
C TRP A 159 23.85 -5.10 0.63
N ALA A 160 24.44 -5.14 1.83
CA ALA A 160 25.88 -5.32 1.99
C ALA A 160 26.32 -6.78 1.76
N ASP A 161 25.44 -7.75 2.01
CA ASP A 161 25.78 -9.18 2.03
C ASP A 161 24.74 -10.04 1.28
N PRO A 162 25.16 -11.17 0.66
CA PRO A 162 24.23 -12.18 0.14
C PRO A 162 23.28 -12.69 1.23
N THR A 163 22.00 -12.73 0.92
CA THR A 163 20.94 -12.89 1.93
C THR A 163 19.77 -13.74 1.44
N VAL A 164 19.22 -14.56 2.33
CA VAL A 164 17.85 -15.05 2.23
C VAL A 164 16.97 -14.39 3.27
N VAL A 165 15.88 -13.78 2.83
CA VAL A 165 14.86 -13.19 3.70
C VAL A 165 13.64 -14.09 3.74
N ILE A 166 13.37 -14.72 4.88
CA ILE A 166 12.15 -15.52 5.09
C ILE A 166 11.03 -14.68 5.71
N GLY A 167 9.78 -14.99 5.34
CA GLY A 167 8.59 -14.36 5.89
C GLY A 167 8.36 -14.73 7.35
N SER A 168 7.64 -13.87 8.08
CA SER A 168 7.44 -14.00 9.53
C SER A 168 6.83 -15.33 9.98
N PHE A 169 6.01 -15.96 9.14
CA PHE A 169 5.33 -17.23 9.40
C PHE A 169 5.99 -18.46 8.76
N GLN A 170 7.09 -18.30 8.03
CA GLN A 170 7.72 -19.42 7.32
C GLN A 170 8.62 -20.26 8.24
N SER A 171 8.71 -21.56 7.97
CA SER A 171 9.64 -22.45 8.66
C SER A 171 11.03 -22.37 8.03
N LEU A 172 12.04 -21.95 8.81
CA LEU A 172 13.43 -21.85 8.34
C LEU A 172 13.90 -23.15 7.64
N LYS A 173 13.63 -24.30 8.26
CA LYS A 173 14.03 -25.62 7.75
C LYS A 173 13.33 -25.99 6.44
N ASN A 174 12.12 -25.49 6.21
CA ASN A 174 11.35 -25.83 5.01
C ASN A 174 11.71 -24.93 3.83
N GLU A 175 12.16 -23.71 4.09
CA GLU A 175 12.44 -22.73 3.04
C GLU A 175 13.90 -22.67 2.61
N VAL A 176 14.84 -22.99 3.52
CA VAL A 176 16.26 -22.79 3.29
C VAL A 176 17.05 -24.06 3.53
N ASP A 177 17.94 -24.37 2.62
CA ASP A 177 19.03 -25.30 2.86
C ASP A 177 20.18 -24.55 3.54
N THR A 178 20.27 -24.67 4.86
CA THR A 178 21.24 -23.92 5.66
C THR A 178 22.69 -24.31 5.35
N GLU A 179 22.94 -25.57 4.98
CA GLU A 179 24.28 -26.01 4.57
C GLU A 179 24.66 -25.37 3.23
N ALA A 180 23.73 -25.27 2.29
CA ALA A 180 23.97 -24.55 1.04
C ALA A 180 24.15 -23.04 1.28
N ALA A 181 23.33 -22.45 2.15
CA ALA A 181 23.46 -21.04 2.52
C ALA A 181 24.87 -20.75 3.07
N ASP A 182 25.36 -21.58 4.00
CA ASP A 182 26.70 -21.44 4.58
C ASP A 182 27.81 -21.57 3.51
N ARG A 183 27.69 -22.54 2.59
CA ARG A 183 28.66 -22.72 1.49
C ARG A 183 28.74 -21.50 0.57
N HIS A 184 27.61 -20.85 0.31
CA HIS A 184 27.53 -19.66 -0.56
C HIS A 184 27.75 -18.34 0.20
N GLY A 185 27.99 -18.39 1.51
CA GLY A 185 28.14 -17.19 2.35
C GLY A 185 26.86 -16.35 2.47
N VAL A 186 25.70 -17.01 2.44
CA VAL A 186 24.39 -16.38 2.43
C VAL A 186 23.83 -16.29 3.84
N THR A 187 23.60 -15.06 4.30
CA THR A 187 22.99 -14.80 5.62
C THR A 187 21.49 -15.04 5.57
N VAL A 188 20.92 -15.68 6.57
CA VAL A 188 19.45 -15.87 6.65
C VAL A 188 18.86 -14.95 7.71
N VAL A 189 17.90 -14.11 7.31
CA VAL A 189 17.16 -13.23 8.21
C VAL A 189 15.65 -13.42 8.07
N ARG A 190 14.90 -13.14 9.14
CA ARG A 190 13.43 -13.17 9.15
C ARG A 190 12.87 -11.75 9.22
N ARG A 191 12.00 -11.40 8.27
CA ARG A 191 11.28 -10.12 8.26
C ARG A 191 10.01 -10.17 9.13
N VAL A 192 9.47 -8.99 9.46
CA VAL A 192 8.23 -8.86 10.26
C VAL A 192 6.94 -9.07 9.46
N SER A 193 7.00 -8.88 8.14
CA SER A 193 5.88 -9.13 7.22
C SER A 193 5.77 -10.60 6.82
N GLY A 194 4.62 -11.00 6.30
CA GLY A 194 4.40 -12.33 5.73
C GLY A 194 5.01 -12.49 4.34
N GLY A 195 4.57 -13.51 3.61
CA GLY A 195 5.00 -13.81 2.23
C GLY A 195 6.13 -14.85 2.14
N GLY A 196 6.57 -15.14 0.91
CA GLY A 196 7.58 -16.17 0.62
C GLY A 196 9.02 -15.77 0.90
N ALA A 197 9.94 -16.72 0.76
CA ALA A 197 11.37 -16.49 0.89
C ALA A 197 11.92 -15.77 -0.35
N MET A 198 12.92 -14.91 -0.15
CA MET A 198 13.58 -14.16 -1.22
C MET A 198 15.09 -14.37 -1.12
N PHE A 199 15.73 -14.64 -2.25
CA PHE A 199 17.19 -14.73 -2.37
C PHE A 199 17.73 -13.43 -2.98
N ILE A 200 18.74 -12.85 -2.35
CA ILE A 200 19.30 -11.54 -2.67
C ILE A 200 20.82 -11.63 -2.68
N GLU A 201 21.46 -10.97 -3.65
CA GLU A 201 22.88 -10.65 -3.60
C GLU A 201 23.06 -9.13 -3.78
N PRO A 202 24.14 -8.55 -3.23
CA PRO A 202 24.49 -7.16 -3.47
C PRO A 202 24.49 -6.84 -4.98
N GLY A 203 23.73 -5.81 -5.35
CA GLY A 203 23.64 -5.36 -6.75
C GLY A 203 22.71 -6.15 -7.66
N ASN A 204 22.14 -7.29 -7.25
CA ASN A 204 21.22 -8.07 -8.08
C ASN A 204 19.73 -7.74 -7.85
N THR A 205 19.41 -6.87 -6.88
CA THR A 205 18.04 -6.43 -6.62
C THR A 205 17.92 -4.91 -6.54
N ILE A 206 16.70 -4.45 -6.80
CA ILE A 206 16.20 -3.15 -6.37
C ILE A 206 15.22 -3.43 -5.23
N THR A 207 15.51 -2.92 -4.03
CA THR A 207 14.67 -3.12 -2.85
C THR A 207 14.17 -1.78 -2.34
N TYR A 208 12.88 -1.68 -2.10
CA TYR A 208 12.28 -0.50 -1.51
C TYR A 208 11.20 -0.85 -0.49
N SER A 209 10.96 0.07 0.42
CA SER A 209 9.89 0.03 1.41
C SER A 209 9.12 1.34 1.34
N LEU A 210 7.81 1.24 1.28
CA LEU A 210 6.88 2.35 1.38
C LEU A 210 6.11 2.19 2.69
N THR A 211 6.35 3.09 3.62
CA THR A 211 5.68 3.14 4.92
C THR A 211 4.65 4.26 4.89
N VAL A 212 3.37 3.92 5.04
CA VAL A 212 2.23 4.84 4.88
C VAL A 212 1.29 4.82 6.08
N PRO A 213 0.59 5.93 6.38
CA PRO A 213 -0.43 5.93 7.42
C PRO A 213 -1.61 5.04 7.01
N GLY A 214 -2.29 4.47 8.01
CA GLY A 214 -3.47 3.65 7.77
C GLY A 214 -4.57 4.38 7.01
N SER A 215 -4.71 5.69 7.25
CA SER A 215 -5.69 6.54 6.57
C SER A 215 -5.50 6.62 5.06
N LEU A 216 -4.29 6.39 4.53
CA LEU A 216 -4.04 6.41 3.09
C LEU A 216 -4.61 5.16 2.39
N VAL A 217 -4.72 4.05 3.12
CA VAL A 217 -5.25 2.77 2.62
C VAL A 217 -6.58 2.40 3.26
N GLU A 218 -7.22 3.36 3.92
CA GLU A 218 -8.52 3.20 4.57
C GLU A 218 -9.57 2.81 3.54
N GLY A 219 -10.34 1.76 3.84
CA GLY A 219 -11.37 1.24 2.95
C GLY A 219 -10.89 0.36 1.81
N LEU A 220 -9.59 0.24 1.59
CA LEU A 220 -9.07 -0.73 0.64
C LEU A 220 -9.07 -2.13 1.27
N SER A 221 -9.51 -3.12 0.50
CA SER A 221 -9.26 -4.52 0.86
C SER A 221 -7.76 -4.79 0.89
N PHE A 222 -7.34 -5.83 1.61
CA PHE A 222 -5.92 -6.21 1.67
C PHE A 222 -5.31 -6.36 0.28
N GLU A 223 -5.99 -7.07 -0.63
CA GLU A 223 -5.57 -7.22 -2.03
C GLU A 223 -5.45 -5.88 -2.77
N ARG A 224 -6.49 -5.03 -2.72
CA ARG A 224 -6.45 -3.72 -3.38
C ARG A 224 -5.36 -2.81 -2.82
N SER A 225 -5.02 -2.94 -1.53
CA SER A 225 -3.96 -2.13 -0.93
C SER A 225 -2.57 -2.44 -1.46
N TYR A 226 -2.32 -3.66 -1.98
CA TYR A 226 -1.06 -3.96 -2.67
C TYR A 226 -0.98 -3.22 -4.00
N SER A 227 -1.95 -3.43 -4.90
CA SER A 227 -1.96 -2.78 -6.21
C SER A 227 -1.96 -1.25 -6.10
N PHE A 228 -2.64 -0.70 -5.09
CA PHE A 228 -2.66 0.74 -4.85
C PHE A 228 -1.29 1.29 -4.44
N LEU A 229 -0.54 0.59 -3.59
CA LEU A 229 0.81 1.01 -3.17
C LEU A 229 1.89 0.70 -4.20
N ASP A 230 1.65 -0.26 -5.11
CA ASP A 230 2.54 -0.59 -6.23
C ASP A 230 2.29 0.28 -7.48
N ASP A 231 1.18 1.00 -7.59
CA ASP A 231 0.81 1.78 -8.79
C ASP A 231 1.93 2.70 -9.31
N TRP A 232 2.62 3.40 -8.39
CA TRP A 232 3.71 4.30 -8.75
C TRP A 232 4.89 3.57 -9.40
N VAL A 233 5.19 2.34 -8.96
CA VAL A 233 6.36 1.60 -9.47
C VAL A 233 6.07 1.03 -10.85
N LEU A 234 4.80 0.74 -11.16
CA LEU A 234 4.40 0.36 -12.52
C LEU A 234 4.63 1.50 -13.51
N GLY A 235 4.30 2.73 -13.10
CA GLY A 235 4.63 3.94 -13.85
C GLY A 235 6.14 4.13 -14.02
N ALA A 236 6.90 3.99 -12.94
CA ALA A 236 8.35 4.11 -12.97
C ALA A 236 9.04 3.04 -13.85
N LEU A 237 8.52 1.81 -13.85
CA LEU A 237 8.96 0.74 -14.75
C LEU A 237 8.66 1.08 -16.22
N ALA A 238 7.50 1.66 -16.50
CA ALA A 238 7.16 2.11 -17.85
C ALA A 238 8.11 3.20 -18.36
N ASP A 239 8.51 4.14 -17.50
CA ASP A 239 9.45 5.21 -17.85
C ASP A 239 10.83 4.68 -18.27
N VAL A 240 11.24 3.52 -17.75
CA VAL A 240 12.49 2.84 -18.15
C VAL A 240 12.28 1.76 -19.22
N GLY A 241 11.09 1.70 -19.83
CA GLY A 241 10.78 0.81 -20.94
C GLY A 241 10.33 -0.61 -20.55
N VAL A 242 10.04 -0.88 -19.28
CA VAL A 242 9.52 -2.16 -18.82
C VAL A 242 7.99 -2.17 -18.82
N GLN A 243 7.40 -3.06 -19.61
CA GLN A 243 5.95 -3.29 -19.59
C GLN A 243 5.57 -4.21 -18.42
N ALA A 244 5.40 -3.60 -17.24
CA ALA A 244 5.00 -4.31 -16.03
C ALA A 244 3.49 -4.26 -15.82
N THR A 245 2.96 -5.35 -15.26
CA THR A 245 1.57 -5.48 -14.83
C THR A 245 1.54 -6.08 -13.44
N TYR A 246 0.52 -5.70 -12.66
CA TYR A 246 0.28 -6.28 -11.37
C TYR A 246 -0.45 -7.62 -11.49
N GLN A 247 0.04 -8.64 -10.78
CA GLN A 247 -0.58 -9.96 -10.66
C GLN A 247 -0.93 -10.20 -9.19
N PRO A 248 -2.23 -10.24 -8.83
CA PRO A 248 -2.63 -10.55 -7.47
C PRO A 248 -2.04 -11.88 -6.96
N LEU A 249 -1.67 -11.99 -5.69
CA LEU A 249 -1.94 -11.03 -4.60
C LEU A 249 -0.89 -9.91 -4.43
N ASN A 250 0.30 -10.04 -5.01
CA ASN A 250 1.44 -9.20 -4.62
C ASN A 250 2.62 -9.26 -5.60
N ASP A 251 2.41 -9.74 -6.82
CA ASP A 251 3.49 -9.91 -7.80
C ASP A 251 3.45 -8.80 -8.85
N ILE A 252 4.62 -8.34 -9.26
CA ILE A 252 4.80 -7.49 -10.43
C ILE A 252 5.46 -8.33 -11.52
N ALA A 253 4.89 -8.34 -12.72
CA ALA A 253 5.32 -9.22 -13.81
C ALA A 253 5.30 -8.53 -15.17
N SER A 254 6.23 -8.92 -16.03
CA SER A 254 6.25 -8.62 -17.46
C SER A 254 5.64 -9.78 -18.26
N PRO A 255 5.43 -9.63 -19.57
CA PRO A 255 5.13 -10.77 -20.45
C PRO A 255 6.18 -11.90 -20.41
N ALA A 256 7.42 -11.59 -20.03
CA ALA A 256 8.53 -12.55 -20.00
C ALA A 256 8.70 -13.24 -18.64
N GLY A 257 8.13 -12.70 -17.55
CA GLY A 257 8.24 -13.34 -16.25
C GLY A 257 7.88 -12.48 -15.05
N LYS A 258 8.13 -13.03 -13.85
CA LYS A 258 7.98 -12.28 -12.61
C LYS A 258 9.20 -11.36 -12.44
N ILE A 259 8.94 -10.10 -12.11
CA ILE A 259 9.96 -9.07 -11.87
C ILE A 259 10.15 -8.83 -10.37
N ALA A 260 9.05 -8.68 -9.62
CA ALA A 260 9.11 -8.35 -8.19
C ALA A 260 8.01 -9.05 -7.39
N GLY A 261 8.19 -9.09 -6.07
CA GLY A 261 7.18 -9.50 -5.12
C GLY A 261 7.12 -8.54 -3.94
N ALA A 262 5.90 -8.18 -3.54
CA ALA A 262 5.63 -7.30 -2.41
C ALA A 262 5.23 -8.09 -1.16
N ALA A 263 5.43 -7.50 0.01
CA ALA A 263 4.84 -7.98 1.26
C ALA A 263 4.41 -6.80 2.13
N GLN A 264 3.38 -7.00 2.94
CA GLN A 264 2.87 -5.97 3.84
C GLN A 264 2.87 -6.42 5.31
N LYS A 265 3.03 -5.43 6.19
CA LYS A 265 2.74 -5.54 7.62
C LYS A 265 1.93 -4.31 8.05
N ARG A 266 0.79 -4.54 8.68
CA ARG A 266 0.00 -3.50 9.35
C ARG A 266 0.32 -3.48 10.84
N LEU A 267 0.57 -2.29 11.38
CA LEU A 267 0.83 -2.05 12.80
C LEU A 267 -0.49 -1.76 13.53
N ARG A 268 -0.43 -1.67 14.87
CA ARG A 268 -1.62 -1.51 15.71
C ARG A 268 -2.26 -0.13 15.54
N GLY A 269 -1.46 0.93 15.41
CA GLY A 269 -1.95 2.29 15.14
C GLY A 269 -2.42 2.50 13.69
N GLY A 270 -2.27 1.49 12.83
CA GLY A 270 -2.78 1.48 11.47
C GLY A 270 -1.72 1.73 10.40
N ALA A 271 -0.49 2.13 10.75
CA ALA A 271 0.59 2.29 9.78
C ALA A 271 0.81 0.99 9.00
N VAL A 272 1.14 1.13 7.72
CA VAL A 272 1.38 0.00 6.81
C VAL A 272 2.80 0.10 6.27
N LEU A 273 3.60 -0.92 6.57
CA LEU A 273 4.85 -1.19 5.88
C LEU A 273 4.54 -2.05 4.66
N HIS A 274 4.78 -1.52 3.47
CA HIS A 274 4.71 -2.24 2.20
C HIS A 274 6.09 -2.25 1.57
N HIS A 275 6.70 -3.41 1.40
CA HIS A 275 8.05 -3.49 0.84
C HIS A 275 8.14 -4.49 -0.29
N VAL A 276 9.07 -4.22 -1.20
CA VAL A 276 9.20 -4.92 -2.46
C VAL A 276 10.66 -5.24 -2.71
N THR A 277 10.90 -6.47 -3.12
CA THR A 277 12.18 -6.87 -3.70
C THR A 277 11.95 -7.19 -5.17
N MET A 278 12.67 -6.46 -6.01
CA MET A 278 12.63 -6.55 -7.46
C MET A 278 13.93 -7.14 -7.98
N ALA A 279 13.83 -8.15 -8.83
CA ALA A 279 14.98 -8.73 -9.50
C ALA A 279 15.53 -7.72 -10.51
N TYR A 280 16.76 -7.27 -10.28
CA TYR A 280 17.52 -6.50 -11.27
C TYR A 280 18.43 -7.42 -12.09
N ASP A 281 19.02 -8.43 -11.43
CA ASP A 281 19.75 -9.56 -12.01
C ASP A 281 19.49 -10.83 -11.16
N ILE A 282 19.89 -12.02 -11.61
CA ILE A 282 19.71 -13.24 -10.80
C ILE A 282 20.72 -14.35 -11.11
N ASP A 283 21.34 -14.90 -10.06
CA ASP A 283 22.02 -16.20 -10.11
C ASP A 283 21.02 -17.31 -9.75
N ALA A 284 20.35 -17.83 -10.78
CA ALA A 284 19.29 -18.82 -10.61
C ALA A 284 19.81 -20.15 -10.01
N ASP A 285 21.06 -20.52 -10.31
CA ASP A 285 21.64 -21.78 -9.85
C ASP A 285 21.92 -21.73 -8.36
N LYS A 286 22.55 -20.64 -7.86
CA LYS A 286 22.73 -20.45 -6.42
C LYS A 286 21.40 -20.34 -5.68
N MET A 287 20.44 -19.60 -6.24
CA MET A 287 19.11 -19.49 -5.64
C MET A 287 18.46 -20.87 -5.47
N LEU A 288 18.53 -21.73 -6.50
CA LEU A 288 17.95 -23.07 -6.47
C LEU A 288 18.69 -24.04 -5.52
N ASP A 289 19.98 -23.84 -5.28
CA ASP A 289 20.75 -24.61 -4.28
C ASP A 289 20.37 -24.18 -2.85
N VAL A 290 20.19 -22.89 -2.61
CA VAL A 290 19.93 -22.33 -1.27
C VAL A 290 18.46 -22.41 -0.87
N LEU A 291 17.53 -22.11 -1.78
CA LEU A 291 16.10 -22.13 -1.49
C LEU A 291 15.52 -23.52 -1.69
N ARG A 292 14.88 -24.04 -0.64
CA ARG A 292 14.03 -25.23 -0.72
C ARG A 292 12.69 -24.81 -1.31
N ILE A 293 12.65 -24.64 -2.63
CA ILE A 293 11.41 -24.33 -3.34
C ILE A 293 10.42 -25.47 -3.07
N GLY A 294 9.39 -25.15 -2.27
CA GLY A 294 8.43 -26.12 -1.75
C GLY A 294 7.85 -27.02 -2.85
N ARG A 295 8.04 -28.33 -2.69
CA ARG A 295 7.38 -29.37 -3.49
C ARG A 295 5.84 -29.25 -3.48
N GLU A 296 5.25 -28.51 -2.55
CA GLU A 296 3.80 -28.24 -2.49
C GLU A 296 3.30 -27.26 -3.56
N LYS A 297 4.11 -26.31 -4.04
CA LYS A 297 3.74 -25.53 -5.24
C LYS A 297 3.74 -26.37 -6.52
N MET A 298 4.26 -27.59 -6.46
CA MET A 298 4.22 -28.57 -7.56
C MET A 298 3.02 -29.52 -7.48
N SER A 299 2.39 -29.69 -6.30
CA SER A 299 1.34 -30.71 -6.12
C SER A 299 -0.10 -30.19 -6.22
N ASP A 300 -0.37 -28.88 -6.04
CA ASP A 300 -1.76 -28.38 -6.02
C ASP A 300 -2.19 -27.44 -7.15
N LYS A 301 -1.33 -27.16 -8.12
CA LYS A 301 -1.74 -26.62 -9.43
C LYS A 301 -0.78 -27.16 -10.48
N GLY A 302 -1.28 -27.99 -11.39
CA GLY A 302 -0.49 -28.64 -12.43
C GLY A 302 0.56 -27.71 -13.05
N THR A 303 1.84 -28.06 -12.86
CA THR A 303 2.97 -27.83 -13.78
C THR A 303 3.07 -26.47 -14.48
N LYS A 304 2.79 -25.34 -13.79
CA LYS A 304 3.14 -24.00 -14.30
C LYS A 304 3.69 -22.98 -13.28
N SER A 305 3.59 -23.19 -11.97
CA SER A 305 4.00 -22.16 -10.98
C SER A 305 5.43 -22.26 -10.44
N ALA A 306 6.12 -23.39 -10.58
CA ALA A 306 7.49 -23.56 -10.08
C ALA A 306 8.56 -23.00 -11.01
N ASN A 307 8.25 -22.82 -12.30
CA ASN A 307 9.12 -22.25 -13.34
C ASN A 307 8.52 -20.96 -13.94
N LYS A 308 7.87 -20.10 -13.13
CA LYS A 308 7.70 -18.71 -13.59
C LYS A 308 9.11 -18.12 -13.67
N ARG A 309 9.63 -18.01 -14.90
CA ARG A 309 10.93 -17.42 -15.17
C ARG A 309 10.99 -16.06 -14.48
N VAL A 310 12.02 -15.84 -13.66
CA VAL A 310 12.32 -14.48 -13.19
C VAL A 310 12.83 -13.73 -14.41
N ASP A 311 12.28 -12.55 -14.66
CA ASP A 311 12.67 -11.69 -15.77
C ASP A 311 13.23 -10.38 -15.20
N PRO A 312 14.56 -10.30 -14.99
CA PRO A 312 15.16 -9.18 -14.31
C PRO A 312 14.98 -7.86 -15.08
N VAL A 313 14.99 -6.73 -14.37
CA VAL A 313 14.86 -5.41 -15.02
C VAL A 313 16.01 -5.17 -16.01
N ARG A 314 17.24 -5.59 -15.68
CA ARG A 314 18.42 -5.39 -16.52
C ARG A 314 18.27 -6.00 -17.92
N SER A 315 17.67 -7.19 -18.04
CA SER A 315 17.49 -7.86 -19.34
C SER A 315 16.47 -7.15 -20.24
N GLN A 316 15.59 -6.34 -19.66
CA GLN A 316 14.55 -5.62 -20.38
C GLN A 316 14.99 -4.20 -20.76
N THR A 317 15.72 -3.51 -19.87
CA THR A 317 16.11 -2.10 -20.09
C THR A 317 17.52 -1.94 -20.67
N GLY A 318 18.46 -2.81 -20.29
CA GLY A 318 19.90 -2.64 -20.54
C GLY A 318 20.55 -1.50 -19.75
N MET A 319 19.81 -0.81 -18.88
CA MET A 319 20.31 0.30 -18.05
C MET A 319 21.13 -0.19 -16.87
N ALA A 320 21.99 0.68 -16.31
CA ALA A 320 22.62 0.43 -15.02
C ALA A 320 21.58 0.48 -13.89
N ARG A 321 21.82 -0.25 -12.80
CA ARG A 321 20.88 -0.37 -11.68
C ARG A 321 20.62 0.97 -11.03
N GLU A 322 21.69 1.74 -10.86
CA GLU A 322 21.69 3.06 -10.26
C GLU A 322 20.84 4.03 -11.09
N ASP A 323 20.90 3.95 -12.42
CA ASP A 323 20.07 4.76 -13.32
C ASP A 323 18.58 4.40 -13.20
N VAL A 324 18.26 3.11 -13.05
CA VAL A 324 16.88 2.64 -12.80
C VAL A 324 16.37 3.14 -11.45
N ILE A 325 17.19 3.07 -10.41
CA ILE A 325 16.83 3.58 -9.07
C ILE A 325 16.57 5.09 -9.11
N GLU A 326 17.40 5.87 -9.81
CA GLU A 326 17.16 7.31 -9.96
C GLU A 326 15.93 7.61 -10.80
N ALA A 327 15.63 6.83 -11.83
CA ALA A 327 14.37 6.94 -12.57
C ALA A 327 13.16 6.69 -11.65
N PHE A 328 13.23 5.69 -10.77
CA PHE A 328 12.17 5.40 -9.80
C PHE A 328 11.95 6.55 -8.82
N LYS A 329 13.03 7.10 -8.27
CA LYS A 329 12.98 8.28 -7.39
C LYS A 329 12.40 9.48 -8.12
N SER A 330 12.85 9.73 -9.36
CA SER A 330 12.34 10.82 -10.20
C SER A 330 10.83 10.68 -10.47
N HIS A 331 10.38 9.49 -10.83
CA HIS A 331 8.96 9.20 -11.04
C HIS A 331 8.14 9.48 -9.78
N PHE A 332 8.59 8.98 -8.63
CA PHE A 332 7.90 9.19 -7.35
C PHE A 332 7.83 10.68 -6.97
N ARG A 333 8.93 11.43 -7.12
CA ARG A 333 8.97 12.89 -6.91
C ARG A 333 8.07 13.66 -7.88
N GLY A 334 7.94 13.18 -9.12
CA GLY A 334 7.05 13.79 -10.11
C GLY A 334 5.56 13.56 -9.80
N ARG A 335 5.23 12.51 -9.07
CA ARG A 335 3.85 12.11 -8.75
C ARG A 335 3.35 12.63 -7.40
N TYR A 336 4.23 12.75 -6.41
CA TYR A 336 3.86 13.04 -5.02
C TYR A 336 4.69 14.18 -4.43
N ARG A 337 4.18 14.81 -3.36
CA ARG A 337 4.96 15.78 -2.59
C ARG A 337 6.01 15.02 -1.79
N THR A 338 7.27 15.40 -1.94
CA THR A 338 8.40 14.67 -1.35
C THR A 338 9.43 15.61 -0.74
N GLN A 339 10.17 15.11 0.24
CA GLN A 339 11.39 15.73 0.76
C GLN A 339 12.48 14.68 0.94
N GLU A 340 13.74 15.05 0.75
CA GLU A 340 14.87 14.16 1.06
C GLU A 340 15.02 13.98 2.57
N SER A 341 15.39 12.78 2.99
CA SER A 341 15.55 12.41 4.40
C SER A 341 16.61 11.32 4.54
N SER A 342 16.97 10.98 5.76
CA SER A 342 17.86 9.85 6.08
C SER A 342 17.45 9.19 7.40
N VAL A 343 17.98 8.00 7.67
CA VAL A 343 17.85 7.43 9.03
C VAL A 343 18.68 8.29 9.99
N THR A 344 18.02 8.96 10.92
CA THR A 344 18.68 9.85 11.89
C THR A 344 19.63 9.06 12.80
N PRO A 345 20.64 9.70 13.42
CA PRO A 345 21.53 9.01 14.36
C PRO A 345 20.81 8.32 15.52
N GLU A 346 19.73 8.90 16.03
CA GLU A 346 18.92 8.32 17.10
C GLU A 346 18.11 7.10 16.61
N GLU A 347 17.49 7.20 15.44
CA GLU A 347 16.84 6.05 14.81
C GLU A 347 17.85 4.94 14.52
N ARG A 348 19.03 5.27 14.02
CA ARG A 348 20.10 4.31 13.77
C ARG A 348 20.51 3.58 15.05
N ALA A 349 20.74 4.28 16.15
CA ALA A 349 21.09 3.65 17.43
C ALA A 349 20.00 2.69 17.93
N ARG A 350 18.71 3.06 17.76
CA ARG A 350 17.58 2.20 18.11
C ARG A 350 17.45 1.00 17.18
N ALA A 351 17.68 1.18 15.87
CA ALA A 351 17.70 0.10 14.90
C ALA A 351 18.86 -0.86 15.13
N GLU A 352 20.05 -0.38 15.51
CA GLU A 352 21.20 -1.22 15.88
C GLU A 352 20.87 -2.10 17.09
N GLU A 353 20.25 -1.51 18.12
CA GLU A 353 19.82 -2.26 19.31
C GLU A 353 18.73 -3.29 18.96
N LEU A 354 17.74 -2.91 18.14
CA LEU A 354 16.71 -3.82 17.65
C LEU A 354 17.29 -4.95 16.79
N ALA A 355 18.26 -4.65 15.93
CA ALA A 355 18.96 -5.66 15.13
C ALA A 355 19.67 -6.65 16.03
N ARG A 356 20.43 -6.17 17.02
CA ARG A 356 21.19 -6.99 17.97
C ARG A 356 20.29 -7.87 18.84
N LEU A 357 19.18 -7.31 19.34
CA LEU A 357 18.28 -8.00 20.27
C LEU A 357 17.27 -8.92 19.59
N LYS A 358 17.03 -8.73 18.29
CA LYS A 358 15.99 -9.45 17.55
C LYS A 358 16.49 -10.00 16.22
N PHE A 359 16.81 -9.15 15.24
CA PHE A 359 17.00 -9.62 13.87
C PHE A 359 18.28 -10.43 13.61
N ALA A 360 19.27 -10.28 14.48
CA ALA A 360 20.50 -11.06 14.46
C ALA A 360 20.43 -12.31 15.36
N THR A 361 19.31 -12.56 16.05
CA THR A 361 19.22 -13.66 17.01
C THR A 361 18.72 -14.96 16.35
N PRO A 362 19.34 -16.12 16.65
CA PRO A 362 18.85 -17.41 16.16
C PRO A 362 17.41 -17.69 16.57
N GLU A 363 16.98 -17.23 17.75
CA GLU A 363 15.63 -17.40 18.27
C GLU A 363 14.60 -16.72 17.37
N TRP A 364 14.90 -15.53 16.86
CA TRP A 364 14.02 -14.84 15.91
C TRP A 364 14.03 -15.52 14.54
N THR A 365 15.21 -15.81 14.00
CA THR A 365 15.33 -16.43 12.67
C THR A 365 14.67 -17.82 12.62
N ALA A 366 14.85 -18.63 13.66
CA ALA A 366 14.27 -19.97 13.76
C ALA A 366 12.83 -20.01 14.30
N ARG A 367 12.23 -18.85 14.64
CA ARG A 367 10.87 -18.80 15.17
C ARG A 367 9.87 -19.47 14.22
N VAL A 368 9.12 -20.44 14.74
CA VAL A 368 7.90 -20.97 14.12
C VAL A 368 6.72 -20.51 14.97
N PRO A 369 5.90 -19.55 14.50
CA PRO A 369 4.82 -18.98 15.29
C PRO A 369 3.67 -19.94 15.56
#